data_AF-A0AAV3R9T0-F1
#
_entry.id   AF-A0AAV3R9T0-F1
#
_cell.length_a   1.000
_cell.length_b   1.000
_cell.length_c   1.000
_cell.angle_alpha   90.00
_cell.angle_beta   90.00
_cell.angle_gamma   90.00
#
_symmetry.space_group_name_H-M   'P 1'
#
loop_
_entity.id
_entity.type
_entity.pdbx_description
1 polymer ?
#
loop_
_entity_poly.entity_id
_entity_poly.type
_entity_poly.pdbx_seq_one_letter_code
_entity_poly.pdbx_strand_id
1 'polypeptide(L)'
;MSKYPNLPLPNYDTIWELVLPYISTPSDHNSLSLVCKRWLEIDNLTRKHVTMALCYTATPQQLSTRFPHLESVKLKGKPRAAMFNLIPEDWGGYVTPWVEELATKFTKLKKLHFRRMIVGDGDLELLGRTRGKDLQVLKLDKCSGFSTNGLKHIARYCRNLKTLVMEESIIKENDGEWLHELALSNTVLENLNFYMTDLMQVKFQDLELLARNCASLVSVKISDSDILDLKGFFLAAVALEEFAGGSFSEAPEQDGEDVVNLQLERYSVVSLPPKLCRLGFTYVGKVEMPILFPIASRLTKLDLLYALLDTEGHCLLLERCPNLQILETRNVVGDRGLEVLARFCKKMRRLRIERGADEQEMEDEEGIVSQRGLTALAHGCVELEYLAVYVSDIDNASLECIGAHLKNLCDFRLVLLDREEKITDLPLDIGVGCLLRGCSKLRRCALYLRPGGLTDTGLGYVGKYSSNVRWMLLGYVGESDKGILEFSKGCPNLQKLEMRGCCFSESALALSAVQLPSLRYLWVQGYRATSPNSNQEILAMARPYWNIEIIPARRLIANDPEGEAVLVEHPAHILAYYSLAGRRADCPTSVLPLHP
;
A
#
# COMPACT_ATOMS: atom_id res chain seq x y z
N MET A 1 -8.04 21.37 -66.33
CA MET A 1 -8.09 21.90 -64.96
C MET A 1 -8.28 20.73 -64.00
N SER A 2 -7.19 20.24 -63.41
CA SER A 2 -7.23 19.44 -62.17
C SER A 2 -6.42 20.27 -61.16
N LYS A 3 -7.12 20.97 -60.27
CA LYS A 3 -6.55 21.92 -59.31
C LYS A 3 -6.38 21.24 -57.95
N TYR A 4 -5.48 20.25 -57.81
CA TYR A 4 -4.86 19.94 -56.52
C TYR A 4 -3.48 19.34 -56.77
N PRO A 5 -2.39 20.02 -56.38
CA PRO A 5 -1.06 19.41 -56.41
C PRO A 5 -1.03 18.25 -55.41
N ASN A 6 -0.40 17.14 -55.79
CA ASN A 6 -0.03 16.06 -54.89
C ASN A 6 0.82 16.63 -53.74
N LEU A 7 0.17 16.97 -52.62
CA LEU A 7 0.83 17.13 -51.34
C LEU A 7 1.43 15.76 -50.98
N PRO A 8 2.71 15.68 -50.56
CA PRO A 8 3.22 14.44 -49.99
C PRO A 8 2.32 14.10 -48.81
N LEU A 9 1.70 12.91 -48.82
CA LEU A 9 1.08 12.38 -47.61
C LEU A 9 2.17 12.42 -46.51
N PRO A 10 1.91 13.03 -45.35
CA PRO A 10 2.88 13.05 -44.27
C PRO A 10 3.27 11.61 -43.97
N ASN A 11 4.57 11.34 -43.83
CA ASN A 11 5.08 10.02 -43.46
C ASN A 11 4.22 9.51 -42.30
N TYR A 12 3.61 8.33 -42.43
CA TYR A 12 2.66 7.75 -41.46
C TYR A 12 3.20 7.80 -40.02
N ASP A 13 4.53 7.85 -39.88
CA ASP A 13 5.29 8.04 -38.64
C ASP A 13 4.95 9.33 -37.86
N THR A 14 4.71 10.45 -38.56
CA THR A 14 4.35 11.74 -37.92
C THR A 14 2.96 11.74 -37.29
N ILE A 15 2.02 10.94 -37.82
CA ILE A 15 0.67 10.83 -37.24
C ILE A 15 0.74 10.09 -35.90
N TRP A 16 1.56 9.05 -35.78
CA TRP A 16 1.68 8.31 -34.53
C TRP A 16 2.35 9.11 -33.42
N GLU A 17 3.33 9.95 -33.74
CA GLU A 17 3.88 10.92 -32.79
C GLU A 17 2.81 11.89 -32.23
N LEU A 18 1.77 12.20 -33.01
CA LEU A 18 0.63 13.00 -32.58
C LEU A 18 -0.43 12.20 -31.83
N VAL A 19 -0.66 10.92 -32.16
CA VAL A 19 -1.73 10.10 -31.57
C VAL A 19 -1.33 9.47 -30.24
N LEU A 20 -0.10 8.97 -30.11
CA LEU A 20 0.34 8.22 -28.91
C LEU A 20 0.31 9.02 -27.62
N PRO A 21 0.62 10.34 -27.58
CA PRO A 21 0.50 11.13 -26.37
C PRO A 21 -0.93 11.14 -25.79
N TYR A 22 -1.95 10.87 -26.61
CA TYR A 22 -3.35 10.81 -26.18
C TYR A 22 -3.76 9.41 -25.68
N ILE A 23 -2.96 8.37 -25.93
CA ILE A 23 -3.14 7.06 -25.32
C ILE A 23 -2.47 7.10 -23.94
N SER A 24 -3.28 7.18 -22.89
CA SER A 24 -2.79 7.35 -21.53
C SER A 24 -2.93 6.10 -20.66
N THR A 25 -3.78 5.14 -21.04
CA THR A 25 -4.01 3.95 -20.22
C THR A 25 -2.99 2.84 -20.52
N PRO A 26 -2.41 2.17 -19.50
CA PRO A 26 -1.49 1.07 -19.73
C PRO A 26 -2.10 -0.12 -20.50
N SER A 27 -3.42 -0.36 -20.38
CA SER A 27 -4.10 -1.45 -21.09
C SER A 27 -4.24 -1.20 -22.58
N ASP A 28 -4.53 0.03 -22.99
CA ASP A 28 -4.66 0.38 -24.41
C ASP A 28 -3.30 0.23 -25.08
N HIS A 29 -2.27 0.76 -24.43
CA HIS A 29 -0.88 0.61 -24.80
C HIS A 29 -0.42 -0.84 -24.98
N ASN A 30 -0.80 -1.75 -24.08
CA ASN A 30 -0.53 -3.18 -24.26
C ASN A 30 -1.19 -3.71 -25.54
N SER A 31 -2.44 -3.32 -25.79
CA SER A 31 -3.20 -3.75 -26.98
C SER A 31 -2.60 -3.21 -28.28
N LEU A 32 -2.22 -1.92 -28.31
CA LEU A 32 -1.57 -1.28 -29.46
C LEU A 32 -0.29 -2.00 -29.86
N SER A 33 0.53 -2.37 -28.87
CA SER A 33 1.80 -3.04 -29.11
C SER A 33 1.64 -4.40 -29.81
N LEU A 34 0.44 -5.00 -29.78
CA LEU A 34 0.17 -6.32 -30.37
C LEU A 34 -0.46 -6.24 -31.77
N VAL A 35 -0.73 -5.05 -32.31
CA VAL A 35 -1.39 -4.88 -33.61
C VAL A 35 -0.47 -5.27 -34.77
N CYS A 36 0.76 -4.73 -34.80
CA CYS A 36 1.77 -5.06 -35.81
C CYS A 36 3.17 -4.67 -35.32
N LYS A 37 4.21 -5.13 -36.05
CA LYS A 37 5.61 -4.82 -35.72
C LYS A 37 5.90 -3.31 -35.65
N ARG A 38 5.28 -2.51 -36.50
CA ARG A 38 5.47 -1.05 -36.50
C ARG A 38 4.92 -0.41 -35.22
N TRP A 39 3.73 -0.81 -34.79
CA TRP A 39 3.12 -0.28 -33.56
C TRP A 39 3.86 -0.75 -32.31
N LEU A 40 4.42 -1.97 -32.36
CA LEU A 40 5.33 -2.48 -31.35
C LEU A 40 6.55 -1.56 -31.17
N GLU A 41 7.24 -1.22 -32.27
CA GLU A 41 8.41 -0.32 -32.25
C GLU A 41 8.07 1.07 -31.73
N ILE A 42 6.94 1.61 -32.20
CA ILE A 42 6.43 2.91 -31.79
C ILE A 42 6.14 2.92 -30.27
N ASP A 43 5.46 1.89 -29.77
CA ASP A 43 5.18 1.73 -28.35
C ASP A 43 6.48 1.62 -27.52
N ASN A 44 7.45 0.84 -27.99
CA ASN A 44 8.78 0.72 -27.36
C ASN A 44 9.45 2.09 -27.14
N LEU A 45 9.38 2.96 -28.15
CA LEU A 45 10.06 4.25 -28.15
C LEU A 45 9.30 5.34 -27.36
N THR A 46 7.97 5.23 -27.27
CA THR A 46 7.11 6.26 -26.68
C THR A 46 6.61 5.95 -25.28
N ARG A 47 6.69 4.68 -24.82
CA ARG A 47 6.33 4.30 -23.45
C ARG A 47 7.13 5.13 -22.45
N LYS A 48 6.43 5.91 -21.63
CA LYS A 48 7.04 6.78 -20.60
C LYS A 48 7.15 6.14 -19.23
N HIS A 49 6.24 5.24 -18.88
CA HIS A 49 6.17 4.64 -17.56
C HIS A 49 5.96 3.12 -17.62
N VAL A 50 6.69 2.38 -16.79
CA VAL A 50 6.47 0.94 -16.56
C VAL A 50 6.42 0.65 -15.06
N THR A 51 5.47 -0.19 -14.66
CA THR A 51 5.43 -0.82 -13.33
C THR A 51 5.67 -2.32 -13.47
N MET A 52 6.71 -2.84 -12.82
CA MET A 52 6.91 -4.27 -12.62
C MET A 52 6.39 -4.66 -11.24
N ALA A 53 5.34 -5.48 -11.21
CA ALA A 53 4.69 -5.89 -9.96
C ALA A 53 5.51 -6.89 -9.13
N LEU A 54 6.54 -7.49 -9.75
CA LEU A 54 7.56 -8.34 -9.15
C LEU A 54 8.84 -8.16 -9.98
N CYS A 55 9.96 -7.77 -9.36
CA CYS A 55 11.22 -7.50 -10.06
C CYS A 55 11.79 -8.75 -10.74
N TYR A 56 11.53 -9.95 -10.21
CA TYR A 56 12.01 -11.20 -10.77
C TYR A 56 11.24 -11.70 -12.00
N THR A 57 10.28 -10.94 -12.54
CA THR A 57 9.48 -11.37 -13.71
C THR A 57 10.20 -11.18 -15.05
N ALA A 58 11.22 -10.33 -15.11
CA ALA A 58 12.04 -10.07 -16.30
C ALA A 58 13.39 -9.47 -15.87
N THR A 59 14.41 -9.54 -16.73
CA THR A 59 15.72 -8.95 -16.45
C THR A 59 15.72 -7.42 -16.68
N PRO A 60 16.63 -6.67 -16.04
CA PRO A 60 16.84 -5.26 -16.35
C PRO A 60 17.09 -5.00 -17.84
N GLN A 61 17.88 -5.86 -18.50
CA GLN A 61 18.21 -5.76 -19.92
C GLN A 61 17.00 -5.97 -20.83
N GLN A 62 16.10 -6.90 -20.48
CA GLN A 62 14.84 -7.08 -21.20
C GLN A 62 13.99 -5.80 -21.12
N LEU A 63 13.94 -5.14 -19.96
CA LEU A 63 13.22 -3.87 -19.81
C LEU A 63 13.86 -2.75 -20.64
N SER A 64 15.17 -2.58 -20.58
CA SER A 64 15.89 -1.51 -21.29
C SER A 64 15.83 -1.68 -22.80
N THR A 65 15.91 -2.92 -23.28
CA THR A 65 15.77 -3.26 -24.70
C THR A 65 14.36 -2.99 -25.20
N ARG A 66 13.36 -3.32 -24.39
CA ARG A 66 11.95 -3.14 -24.73
C ARG A 66 11.53 -1.67 -24.70
N PHE A 67 11.97 -0.91 -23.70
CA PHE A 67 11.54 0.47 -23.48
C PHE A 67 12.75 1.38 -23.18
N PRO A 68 13.54 1.75 -24.20
CA PRO A 68 14.81 2.47 -24.03
C PRO A 68 14.64 3.94 -23.58
N HIS A 69 13.43 4.49 -23.62
CA HIS A 69 13.16 5.91 -23.39
C HIS A 69 12.26 6.17 -22.17
N LEU A 70 12.20 5.23 -21.22
CA LEU A 70 11.38 5.39 -20.02
C LEU A 70 11.78 6.63 -19.22
N GLU A 71 10.77 7.42 -18.87
CA GLU A 71 10.89 8.55 -17.95
C GLU A 71 10.59 8.13 -16.51
N SER A 72 9.89 7.01 -16.32
CA SER A 72 9.47 6.53 -15.01
C SER A 72 9.48 5.01 -14.90
N VAL A 73 10.08 4.49 -13.83
CA VAL A 73 10.09 3.07 -13.50
C VAL A 73 9.61 2.85 -12.08
N LYS A 74 8.70 1.88 -11.91
CA LYS A 74 8.30 1.37 -10.60
C LYS A 74 8.57 -0.12 -10.51
N LEU A 75 9.36 -0.54 -9.52
CA LEU A 75 9.68 -1.94 -9.26
C LEU A 75 9.15 -2.33 -7.88
N LYS A 76 8.66 -3.57 -7.76
CA LYS A 76 8.29 -4.17 -6.47
C LYS A 76 9.10 -5.44 -6.25
N GLY A 77 9.69 -5.59 -5.07
CA GLY A 77 10.47 -6.77 -4.69
C GLY A 77 9.63 -7.78 -3.91
N LYS A 78 9.84 -7.83 -2.59
CA LYS A 78 9.25 -8.79 -1.66
C LYS A 78 7.73 -8.91 -1.81
N PRO A 79 7.15 -10.10 -1.57
CA PRO A 79 5.70 -10.32 -1.44
C PRO A 79 5.01 -9.35 -0.47
N ARG A 80 3.68 -9.25 -0.54
CA ARG A 80 2.91 -8.42 0.43
C ARG A 80 2.98 -8.93 1.85
N ALA A 81 3.14 -10.24 2.01
CA ALA A 81 3.38 -10.87 3.29
C ALA A 81 4.59 -10.29 4.06
N ALA A 82 5.57 -9.67 3.38
CA ALA A 82 6.69 -8.99 4.03
C ALA A 82 6.27 -7.81 4.92
N MET A 83 5.15 -7.15 4.60
CA MET A 83 4.60 -6.06 5.43
C MET A 83 3.99 -6.54 6.76
N PHE A 84 3.96 -7.86 6.98
CA PHE A 84 3.42 -8.49 8.19
C PHE A 84 4.48 -9.41 8.83
N ASN A 85 5.76 -9.15 8.57
CA ASN A 85 6.90 -9.93 9.08
C ASN A 85 6.89 -11.43 8.69
N LEU A 86 6.15 -11.79 7.64
CA LEU A 86 6.02 -13.19 7.19
C LEU A 86 7.09 -13.61 6.19
N ILE A 87 7.84 -12.68 5.59
CA ILE A 87 8.87 -13.01 4.60
C ILE A 87 10.25 -12.79 5.23
N PRO A 88 11.24 -13.69 5.03
CA PRO A 88 12.61 -13.45 5.47
C PRO A 88 13.18 -12.12 4.95
N GLU A 89 13.98 -11.43 5.75
CA GLU A 89 14.55 -10.14 5.35
C GLU A 89 15.49 -10.25 4.15
N ASP A 90 16.25 -11.34 4.08
CA ASP A 90 17.16 -11.71 3.00
C ASP A 90 16.46 -12.42 1.83
N TRP A 91 15.11 -12.50 1.81
CA TRP A 91 14.37 -13.20 0.76
C TRP A 91 14.79 -12.79 -0.65
N GLY A 92 15.10 -11.50 -0.85
CA GLY A 92 15.49 -10.93 -2.14
C GLY A 92 14.80 -9.59 -2.43
N GLY A 93 14.84 -9.18 -3.69
CA GLY A 93 14.38 -7.90 -4.19
C GLY A 93 15.50 -6.85 -4.25
N TYR A 94 16.74 -7.26 -4.50
CA TYR A 94 17.89 -6.36 -4.61
C TYR A 94 17.77 -5.43 -5.81
N VAL A 95 18.02 -4.14 -5.61
CA VAL A 95 17.96 -3.14 -6.69
C VAL A 95 19.25 -3.01 -7.48
N THR A 96 20.39 -3.49 -6.99
CA THR A 96 21.71 -3.26 -7.63
C THR A 96 21.72 -3.57 -9.13
N PRO A 97 21.25 -4.73 -9.62
CA PRO A 97 21.23 -5.01 -11.07
C PRO A 97 20.33 -4.06 -11.86
N TRP A 98 19.27 -3.55 -11.22
CA TRP A 98 18.39 -2.55 -11.81
C TRP A 98 19.08 -1.19 -11.88
N VAL A 99 19.74 -0.76 -10.81
CA VAL A 99 20.42 0.53 -10.75
C VAL A 99 21.59 0.60 -11.73
N GLU A 100 22.37 -0.47 -11.88
CA GLU A 100 23.45 -0.57 -12.88
C GLU A 100 22.93 -0.39 -14.32
N GLU A 101 21.82 -1.03 -14.66
CA GLU A 101 21.19 -0.89 -15.97
C GLU A 101 20.57 0.52 -16.15
N LEU A 102 19.89 1.04 -15.11
CA LEU A 102 19.30 2.39 -15.11
C LEU A 102 20.36 3.48 -15.31
N ALA A 103 21.51 3.35 -14.64
CA ALA A 103 22.64 4.24 -14.71
C ALA A 103 23.27 4.31 -16.12
N THR A 104 23.18 3.25 -16.91
CA THR A 104 23.81 3.18 -18.23
C THR A 104 22.84 3.39 -19.40
N LYS A 105 21.65 2.79 -19.38
CA LYS A 105 20.73 2.80 -20.53
C LYS A 105 19.61 3.83 -20.47
N PHE A 106 19.15 4.18 -19.27
CA PHE A 106 17.94 4.98 -19.11
C PHE A 106 18.24 6.47 -18.97
N THR A 107 18.68 7.11 -20.06
CA THR A 107 19.11 8.52 -20.08
C THR A 107 17.96 9.53 -19.91
N LYS A 108 16.70 9.11 -20.09
CA LYS A 108 15.50 9.96 -19.92
C LYS A 108 14.81 9.78 -18.56
N LEU A 109 15.38 8.97 -17.66
CA LEU A 109 14.73 8.61 -16.40
C LEU A 109 14.64 9.82 -15.45
N LYS A 110 13.42 10.14 -15.05
CA LYS A 110 13.12 11.23 -14.10
C LYS A 110 12.49 10.72 -12.81
N LYS A 111 11.84 9.56 -12.83
CA LYS A 111 11.05 9.06 -11.70
C LYS A 111 11.36 7.60 -11.41
N LEU A 112 11.82 7.31 -10.20
CA LEU A 112 12.13 5.97 -9.74
C LEU A 112 11.36 5.64 -8.47
N HIS A 113 10.73 4.47 -8.47
CA HIS A 113 9.96 3.98 -7.32
C HIS A 113 10.35 2.53 -7.06
N PHE A 114 11.09 2.31 -5.98
CA PHE A 114 11.34 0.99 -5.42
C PHE A 114 10.34 0.74 -4.30
N ARG A 115 9.71 -0.43 -4.29
CA ARG A 115 8.77 -0.81 -3.22
C ARG A 115 9.08 -2.19 -2.68
N ARG A 116 9.34 -2.30 -1.38
CA ARG A 116 9.73 -3.56 -0.71
C ARG A 116 10.93 -4.20 -1.39
N MET A 117 11.97 -3.41 -1.58
CA MET A 117 13.22 -3.81 -2.22
C MET A 117 14.40 -3.53 -1.30
N ILE A 118 15.48 -4.25 -1.51
CA ILE A 118 16.74 -4.08 -0.78
C ILE A 118 17.61 -3.12 -1.60
N VAL A 119 17.95 -1.98 -0.99
CA VAL A 119 18.66 -0.86 -1.59
C VAL A 119 19.92 -0.61 -0.77
N GLY A 120 21.10 -0.63 -1.38
CA GLY A 120 22.35 -0.28 -0.71
C GLY A 120 22.75 1.18 -0.88
N ASP A 121 23.63 1.68 -0.01
CA ASP A 121 24.17 3.04 -0.13
C ASP A 121 24.93 3.25 -1.45
N GLY A 122 25.65 2.23 -1.93
CA GLY A 122 26.34 2.27 -3.22
C GLY A 122 25.38 2.40 -4.40
N ASP A 123 24.18 1.82 -4.31
CA ASP A 123 23.14 1.98 -5.33
C ASP A 123 22.64 3.43 -5.37
N LEU A 124 22.41 4.03 -4.21
CA LEU A 124 21.97 5.43 -4.09
C LEU A 124 23.06 6.40 -4.55
N GLU A 125 24.32 6.14 -4.23
CA GLU A 125 25.45 6.94 -4.73
C GLU A 125 25.55 6.86 -6.26
N LEU A 126 25.51 5.65 -6.83
CA LEU A 126 25.57 5.44 -8.27
C LEU A 126 24.41 6.17 -8.98
N LEU A 127 23.19 6.04 -8.44
CA LEU A 127 22.02 6.73 -8.95
C LEU A 127 22.18 8.26 -8.87
N GLY A 128 22.62 8.79 -7.73
CA GLY A 128 22.85 10.21 -7.52
C GLY A 128 23.87 10.77 -8.52
N ARG A 129 25.03 10.10 -8.68
CA ARG A 129 26.10 10.55 -9.59
C ARG A 129 25.70 10.50 -11.06
N THR A 130 24.94 9.49 -11.46
CA THR A 130 24.63 9.23 -12.89
C THR A 130 23.33 9.86 -13.36
N ARG A 131 22.35 10.03 -12.46
CA ARG A 131 21.00 10.54 -12.78
C ARG A 131 20.57 11.75 -11.96
N GLY A 132 21.36 12.22 -11.00
CA GLY A 132 20.94 13.31 -10.10
C GLY A 132 20.57 14.61 -10.81
N LYS A 133 21.14 14.91 -11.98
CA LYS A 133 20.74 16.09 -12.76
C LYS A 133 19.32 16.00 -13.31
N ASP A 134 18.83 14.80 -13.58
CA ASP A 134 17.54 14.56 -14.26
C ASP A 134 16.47 13.99 -13.31
N LEU A 135 16.88 13.37 -12.20
CA LEU A 135 15.98 12.70 -11.26
C LEU A 135 15.12 13.72 -10.49
N GLN A 136 13.81 13.61 -10.69
CA GLN A 136 12.79 14.46 -10.08
C GLN A 136 11.99 13.75 -8.98
N VAL A 137 11.87 12.43 -9.05
CA VAL A 137 11.12 11.65 -8.07
C VAL A 137 11.92 10.41 -7.68
N LEU A 138 12.21 10.26 -6.40
CA LEU A 138 12.73 9.03 -5.82
C LEU A 138 11.80 8.56 -4.71
N LYS A 139 11.32 7.32 -4.82
CA LYS A 139 10.52 6.67 -3.78
C LYS A 139 11.16 5.36 -3.38
N LEU A 140 11.57 5.27 -2.12
CA LEU A 140 12.04 4.10 -1.40
C LEU A 140 10.89 3.69 -0.46
N ASP A 141 9.87 3.01 -0.99
CA ASP A 141 8.62 2.73 -0.27
C ASP A 141 8.70 1.36 0.42
N LYS A 142 8.80 1.35 1.75
CA LYS A 142 9.01 0.12 2.54
C LYS A 142 10.27 -0.64 2.12
N CYS A 143 11.35 0.07 1.85
CA CYS A 143 12.64 -0.50 1.44
C CYS A 143 13.54 -0.75 2.67
N SER A 144 14.62 -1.51 2.49
CA SER A 144 15.63 -1.74 3.52
C SER A 144 17.04 -1.82 2.92
N GLY A 145 18.08 -1.80 3.76
CA GLY A 145 19.48 -2.04 3.34
C GLY A 145 20.35 -0.79 3.14
N PHE A 146 19.79 0.41 3.32
CA PHE A 146 20.51 1.68 3.15
C PHE A 146 20.58 2.47 4.47
N SER A 147 21.43 3.48 4.48
CA SER A 147 21.65 4.37 5.61
C SER A 147 21.46 5.84 5.24
N THR A 148 21.57 6.73 6.22
CA THR A 148 21.56 8.18 5.97
C THR A 148 22.71 8.66 5.09
N ASN A 149 23.80 7.88 4.95
CA ASN A 149 24.88 8.19 4.00
C ASN A 149 24.39 8.11 2.54
N GLY A 150 23.64 7.06 2.20
CA GLY A 150 23.01 6.92 0.88
C GLY A 150 22.06 8.07 0.58
N LEU A 151 21.26 8.49 1.58
CA LEU A 151 20.37 9.66 1.46
C LEU A 151 21.14 10.96 1.24
N LYS A 152 22.27 11.16 1.93
CA LYS A 152 23.13 12.33 1.76
C LYS A 152 23.70 12.43 0.34
N HIS A 153 24.04 11.30 -0.28
CA HIS A 153 24.43 11.29 -1.71
C HIS A 153 23.29 11.75 -2.62
N ILE A 154 22.06 11.30 -2.37
CA ILE A 154 20.89 11.75 -3.12
C ILE A 154 20.67 13.26 -2.92
N ALA A 155 20.69 13.76 -1.69
CA ALA A 155 20.56 15.19 -1.40
C ALA A 155 21.60 16.02 -2.17
N ARG A 156 22.88 15.62 -2.09
CA ARG A 156 24.00 16.34 -2.72
C ARG A 156 23.92 16.42 -4.24
N TYR A 157 23.54 15.32 -4.90
CA TYR A 157 23.60 15.21 -6.36
C TYR A 157 22.26 15.47 -7.06
N CYS A 158 21.13 15.20 -6.41
CA CYS A 158 19.79 15.30 -7.00
C CYS A 158 19.14 16.67 -6.76
N ARG A 159 19.71 17.73 -7.33
CA ARG A 159 19.27 19.12 -7.10
C ARG A 159 17.90 19.47 -7.70
N ASN A 160 17.44 18.68 -8.67
CA ASN A 160 16.12 18.85 -9.31
C ASN A 160 15.04 17.94 -8.71
N LEU A 161 15.30 17.35 -7.54
CA LEU A 161 14.39 16.41 -6.89
C LEU A 161 13.16 17.15 -6.36
N LYS A 162 11.99 16.84 -6.92
CA LYS A 162 10.67 17.35 -6.50
C LYS A 162 10.00 16.46 -5.46
N THR A 163 10.35 15.17 -5.41
CA THR A 163 9.73 14.23 -4.49
C THR A 163 10.73 13.23 -3.96
N LEU A 164 10.88 13.17 -2.63
CA LEU A 164 11.65 12.17 -1.92
C LEU A 164 10.71 11.45 -0.93
N VAL A 165 10.53 10.15 -1.11
CA VAL A 165 9.71 9.31 -0.23
C VAL A 165 10.55 8.17 0.30
N MET A 166 10.51 7.95 1.61
CA MET A 166 11.14 6.85 2.33
C MET A 166 10.19 6.23 3.38
N GLU A 167 8.88 6.45 3.24
CA GLU A 167 7.81 5.97 4.13
C GLU A 167 7.94 4.48 4.48
N GLU A 168 7.88 4.17 5.78
CA GLU A 168 8.00 2.81 6.35
C GLU A 168 9.25 2.04 5.89
N SER A 169 10.32 2.73 5.48
CA SER A 169 11.60 2.09 5.18
C SER A 169 12.42 1.87 6.45
N ILE A 170 13.17 0.77 6.48
CA ILE A 170 14.15 0.49 7.53
C ILE A 170 15.47 1.13 7.11
N ILE A 171 15.87 2.19 7.83
CA ILE A 171 17.02 3.03 7.49
C ILE A 171 18.00 2.98 8.65
N LYS A 172 19.27 2.68 8.36
CA LYS A 172 20.32 2.82 9.38
C LYS A 172 20.62 4.32 9.57
N GLU A 173 20.27 4.87 10.72
CA GLU A 173 20.57 6.27 11.04
C GLU A 173 22.01 6.43 11.56
N ASN A 174 22.85 7.14 10.80
CA ASN A 174 24.19 7.51 11.26
C ASN A 174 24.24 8.96 11.77
N ASP A 175 23.47 9.86 11.16
CA ASP A 175 23.34 11.29 11.46
C ASP A 175 22.11 11.88 10.74
N GLY A 176 21.75 13.13 11.06
CA GLY A 176 20.69 13.90 10.39
C GLY A 176 21.14 14.79 9.23
N GLU A 177 22.42 14.73 8.82
CA GLU A 177 23.03 15.70 7.90
C GLU A 177 22.51 15.59 6.46
N TRP A 178 21.88 14.46 6.11
CA TRP A 178 21.24 14.29 4.80
C TRP A 178 20.11 15.31 4.58
N LEU A 179 19.36 15.68 5.62
CA LEU A 179 18.27 16.65 5.51
C LEU A 179 18.83 18.08 5.43
N HIS A 180 19.87 18.38 6.22
CA HIS A 180 20.58 19.65 6.12
C HIS A 180 21.14 19.88 4.71
N GLU A 181 21.83 18.89 4.15
CA GLU A 181 22.31 18.92 2.77
C GLU A 181 21.15 19.12 1.77
N LEU A 182 20.01 18.46 1.97
CA LEU A 182 18.83 18.62 1.11
C LEU A 182 18.28 20.05 1.18
N ALA A 183 18.16 20.63 2.38
CA ALA A 183 17.68 21.98 2.61
C ALA A 183 18.59 23.05 1.97
N LEU A 184 19.90 22.81 1.92
CA LEU A 184 20.87 23.71 1.29
C LEU A 184 20.94 23.57 -0.23
N SER A 185 20.75 22.36 -0.76
CA SER A 185 21.01 22.04 -2.17
C SER A 185 19.78 22.02 -3.06
N ASN A 186 18.57 22.01 -2.49
CA ASN A 186 17.32 21.88 -3.20
C ASN A 186 16.39 23.09 -2.98
N THR A 187 15.81 23.60 -4.07
CA THR A 187 14.86 24.72 -4.07
C THR A 187 13.54 24.40 -4.79
N VAL A 188 13.40 23.17 -5.29
CA VAL A 188 12.26 22.72 -6.12
C VAL A 188 11.45 21.60 -5.47
N LEU A 189 11.75 21.24 -4.23
CA LEU A 189 11.08 20.14 -3.53
C LEU A 189 9.60 20.46 -3.33
N GLU A 190 8.76 19.50 -3.72
CA GLU A 190 7.30 19.58 -3.59
C GLU A 190 6.80 18.60 -2.52
N ASN A 191 7.40 17.42 -2.41
CA ASN A 191 6.97 16.37 -1.49
C ASN A 191 8.16 15.72 -0.76
N LEU A 192 8.18 15.81 0.56
CA LEU A 192 9.13 15.10 1.43
C LEU A 192 8.35 14.14 2.33
N ASN A 193 8.71 12.87 2.36
CA ASN A 193 8.02 11.90 3.21
C ASN A 193 9.01 10.89 3.77
N PHE A 194 9.26 10.97 5.07
CA PHE A 194 9.98 9.97 5.86
C PHE A 194 9.14 9.52 7.06
N TYR A 195 7.81 9.46 6.87
CA TYR A 195 6.88 8.98 7.88
C TYR A 195 7.12 7.51 8.24
N MET A 196 6.90 7.15 9.50
CA MET A 196 7.09 5.78 10.01
C MET A 196 8.51 5.25 9.75
N THR A 197 9.50 6.10 9.99
CA THR A 197 10.93 5.74 9.99
C THR A 197 11.55 6.02 11.37
N ASP A 198 12.59 5.29 11.74
CA ASP A 198 13.29 5.51 13.02
C ASP A 198 14.37 6.60 12.92
N LEU A 199 14.09 7.68 12.17
CA LEU A 199 15.01 8.81 12.00
C LEU A 199 14.79 9.84 13.12
N MET A 200 15.65 9.81 14.13
CA MET A 200 15.54 10.63 15.35
C MET A 200 16.53 11.80 15.40
N GLN A 201 17.56 11.80 14.55
CA GLN A 201 18.61 12.82 14.53
C GLN A 201 18.34 13.97 13.55
N VAL A 202 17.17 13.97 12.91
CA VAL A 202 16.71 15.05 12.03
C VAL A 202 16.38 16.30 12.86
N LYS A 203 16.98 17.44 12.51
CA LYS A 203 16.76 18.72 13.19
C LYS A 203 15.55 19.45 12.59
N PHE A 204 14.65 19.93 13.43
CA PHE A 204 13.49 20.71 12.96
C PHE A 204 13.88 22.03 12.26
N GLN A 205 15.04 22.60 12.60
CA GLN A 205 15.57 23.79 11.92
C GLN A 205 15.87 23.53 10.44
N ASP A 206 16.25 22.30 10.08
CA ASP A 206 16.48 21.94 8.68
C ASP A 206 15.17 21.79 7.91
N LEU A 207 14.09 21.34 8.56
CA LEU A 207 12.75 21.37 7.98
C LEU A 207 12.29 22.81 7.72
N GLU A 208 12.49 23.71 8.69
CA GLU A 208 12.17 25.13 8.54
C GLU A 208 12.99 25.79 7.42
N LEU A 209 14.30 25.51 7.35
CA LEU A 209 15.17 25.99 6.27
C LEU A 209 14.69 25.48 4.91
N LEU A 210 14.32 24.20 4.83
CA LEU A 210 13.79 23.60 3.62
C LEU A 210 12.48 24.28 3.19
N ALA A 211 11.56 24.54 4.12
CA ALA A 211 10.31 25.25 3.83
C ALA A 211 10.53 26.68 3.33
N ARG A 212 11.55 27.39 3.86
CA ARG A 212 11.93 28.72 3.35
C ARG A 212 12.51 28.67 1.94
N ASN A 213 13.32 27.66 1.64
CA ASN A 213 14.01 27.53 0.35
C ASN A 213 13.12 26.92 -0.75
N CYS A 214 12.11 26.12 -0.38
CA CYS A 214 11.22 25.43 -1.31
C CYS A 214 9.81 26.02 -1.30
N ALA A 215 9.58 27.10 -2.04
CA ALA A 215 8.27 27.76 -2.13
C ALA A 215 7.14 26.87 -2.70
N SER A 216 7.49 25.75 -3.34
CA SER A 216 6.56 24.75 -3.90
C SER A 216 6.33 23.54 -2.99
N LEU A 217 6.72 23.59 -1.72
CA LEU A 217 6.56 22.48 -0.79
C LEU A 217 5.07 22.28 -0.43
N VAL A 218 4.49 21.20 -0.97
CA VAL A 218 3.05 20.88 -0.89
C VAL A 218 2.77 19.79 0.13
N SER A 219 3.66 18.81 0.28
CA SER A 219 3.50 17.71 1.25
C SER A 219 4.76 17.44 2.04
N VAL A 220 4.62 17.40 3.37
CA VAL A 220 5.70 16.98 4.27
C VAL A 220 5.15 15.94 5.23
N LYS A 221 5.78 14.77 5.29
CA LYS A 221 5.49 13.77 6.32
C LYS A 221 6.78 13.39 7.04
N ILE A 222 6.76 13.46 8.35
CA ILE A 222 7.91 13.24 9.23
C ILE A 222 7.59 12.14 10.23
N SER A 223 8.59 11.55 10.90
CA SER A 223 8.30 10.62 12.00
C SER A 223 7.99 11.38 13.28
N ASP A 224 9.02 11.81 13.99
CA ASP A 224 8.89 12.40 15.32
C ASP A 224 9.54 13.80 15.36
N SER A 225 8.79 14.75 15.90
CA SER A 225 9.19 16.14 16.16
C SER A 225 8.04 16.80 16.90
N ASP A 226 8.32 17.47 18.02
CA ASP A 226 7.28 18.21 18.74
C ASP A 226 6.64 19.25 17.81
N ILE A 227 5.31 19.27 17.75
CA ILE A 227 4.54 20.20 16.91
C ILE A 227 4.86 21.67 17.24
N LEU A 228 5.30 21.98 18.46
CA LEU A 228 5.73 23.32 18.88
C LEU A 228 7.01 23.76 18.19
N ASP A 229 7.98 22.86 18.07
CA ASP A 229 9.26 23.12 17.40
C ASP A 229 9.05 23.39 15.91
N LEU A 230 7.95 22.87 15.34
CA LEU A 230 7.57 23.07 13.95
C LEU A 230 6.81 24.38 13.69
N LYS A 231 6.62 25.25 14.69
CA LYS A 231 5.94 26.55 14.49
C LYS A 231 6.59 27.37 13.36
N GLY A 232 7.92 27.48 13.36
CA GLY A 232 8.65 28.23 12.33
C GLY A 232 8.53 27.57 10.95
N PHE A 233 8.55 26.24 10.90
CA PHE A 233 8.28 25.47 9.69
C PHE A 233 6.88 25.75 9.12
N PHE A 234 5.83 25.67 9.93
CA PHE A 234 4.45 25.92 9.47
C PHE A 234 4.24 27.34 8.98
N LEU A 235 4.90 28.34 9.60
CA LEU A 235 4.87 29.72 9.12
C LEU A 235 5.57 29.89 7.77
N ALA A 236 6.68 29.16 7.54
CA ALA A 236 7.41 29.21 6.27
C ALA A 236 6.70 28.43 5.14
N ALA A 237 6.04 27.31 5.46
CA ALA A 237 5.44 26.39 4.51
C ALA A 237 4.06 26.85 3.99
N VAL A 238 3.98 28.04 3.37
CA VAL A 238 2.73 28.67 2.93
C VAL A 238 1.97 27.90 1.84
N ALA A 239 2.66 27.04 1.08
CA ALA A 239 2.08 26.21 0.03
C ALA A 239 1.62 24.82 0.54
N LEU A 240 1.84 24.52 1.83
CA LEU A 240 1.60 23.19 2.38
C LEU A 240 0.12 22.83 2.36
N GLU A 241 -0.20 21.70 1.75
CA GLU A 241 -1.54 21.12 1.69
C GLU A 241 -1.65 19.82 2.48
N GLU A 242 -0.54 19.12 2.70
CA GLU A 242 -0.47 17.85 3.42
C GLU A 242 0.63 17.83 4.47
N PHE A 243 0.26 17.50 5.70
CA PHE A 243 1.20 17.23 6.79
C PHE A 243 0.85 15.92 7.50
N ALA A 244 1.84 15.10 7.83
CA ALA A 244 1.65 13.97 8.74
C ALA A 244 2.90 13.73 9.59
N GLY A 245 2.73 13.09 10.74
CA GLY A 245 3.78 12.95 11.74
C GLY A 245 3.71 14.00 12.83
N GLY A 246 4.84 14.15 13.51
CA GLY A 246 4.98 15.04 14.65
C GLY A 246 4.33 14.46 15.91
N SER A 247 4.72 14.97 17.07
CA SER A 247 4.30 14.48 18.38
C SER A 247 3.85 15.62 19.28
N PHE A 248 3.13 15.27 20.34
CA PHE A 248 2.70 16.20 21.38
C PHE A 248 3.37 15.76 22.67
N SER A 249 4.39 16.50 23.11
CA SER A 249 5.00 16.28 24.40
C SER A 249 4.01 16.64 25.52
N GLU A 250 4.01 15.84 26.58
CA GLU A 250 3.26 16.14 27.80
C GLU A 250 3.81 17.40 28.50
N ALA A 251 2.95 18.06 29.27
CA ALA A 251 3.36 19.15 30.15
C ALA A 251 4.15 18.57 31.34
N PRO A 252 5.18 19.27 31.84
CA PRO A 252 5.91 18.85 33.03
C PRO A 252 4.96 18.65 34.22
N GLU A 253 5.09 17.52 34.91
CA GLU A 253 4.30 17.02 36.05
C GLU A 253 3.68 18.12 36.93
N GLN A 254 2.40 18.40 36.69
CA GLN A 254 1.48 18.94 37.66
C GLN A 254 0.18 18.13 37.54
N ASP A 255 -0.48 17.83 38.65
CA ASP A 255 -1.78 17.14 38.63
C ASP A 255 -2.91 18.17 38.72
N GLY A 256 -3.91 18.09 37.83
CA GLY A 256 -5.16 18.87 37.93
C GLY A 256 -5.69 19.49 36.62
N GLU A 257 -6.85 20.15 36.68
CA GLU A 257 -7.49 20.87 35.56
C GLU A 257 -6.59 21.97 34.95
N ASP A 258 -5.69 22.53 35.76
CA ASP A 258 -4.72 23.54 35.32
C ASP A 258 -3.79 22.99 34.22
N VAL A 259 -3.49 21.69 34.22
CA VAL A 259 -2.58 21.05 33.25
C VAL A 259 -3.21 20.88 31.88
N VAL A 260 -4.50 20.57 31.82
CA VAL A 260 -5.25 20.46 30.55
C VAL A 260 -5.31 21.82 29.86
N ASN A 261 -5.58 22.89 30.63
CA ASN A 261 -5.59 24.26 30.10
C ASN A 261 -4.19 24.69 29.65
N LEU A 262 -3.15 24.42 30.45
CA LEU A 262 -1.76 24.71 30.10
C LEU A 262 -1.32 23.99 28.83
N GLN A 263 -1.69 22.72 28.67
CA GLN A 263 -1.36 21.92 27.48
C GLN A 263 -2.06 22.49 26.23
N LEU A 264 -3.34 22.84 26.32
CA LEU A 264 -4.06 23.47 25.21
C LEU A 264 -3.47 24.85 24.86
N GLU A 265 -3.18 25.68 25.86
CA GLU A 265 -2.53 26.98 25.68
C GLU A 265 -1.16 26.84 25.01
N ARG A 266 -0.38 25.82 25.41
CA ARG A 266 0.93 25.52 24.84
C ARG A 266 0.87 25.33 23.34
N TYR A 267 -0.06 24.52 22.82
CA TYR A 267 -0.19 24.27 21.37
C TYR A 267 -1.04 25.30 20.62
N SER A 268 -1.81 26.13 21.33
CA SER A 268 -2.63 27.20 20.71
C SER A 268 -1.83 28.21 19.90
N VAL A 269 -0.53 28.34 20.19
CA VAL A 269 0.39 29.25 19.48
C VAL A 269 0.79 28.75 18.08
N VAL A 270 0.46 27.49 17.75
CA VAL A 270 0.78 26.87 16.46
C VAL A 270 -0.33 27.18 15.47
N SER A 271 0.02 27.95 14.44
CA SER A 271 -0.90 28.27 13.33
C SER A 271 -0.63 27.35 12.16
N LEU A 272 -1.61 26.52 11.82
CA LEU A 272 -1.52 25.60 10.69
C LEU A 272 -1.61 26.35 9.35
N PRO A 273 -0.87 25.91 8.30
CA PRO A 273 -0.92 26.56 7.00
C PRO A 273 -2.34 26.67 6.42
N PRO A 274 -2.69 27.80 5.75
CA PRO A 274 -4.06 28.07 5.33
C PRO A 274 -4.57 27.12 4.23
N LYS A 275 -3.67 26.49 3.47
CA LYS A 275 -4.01 25.51 2.42
C LYS A 275 -4.07 24.06 2.94
N LEU A 276 -3.72 23.83 4.20
CA LEU A 276 -3.68 22.50 4.78
C LEU A 276 -5.06 21.86 4.75
N CYS A 277 -5.17 20.74 4.03
CA CYS A 277 -6.42 20.01 3.82
C CYS A 277 -6.24 18.48 3.92
N ARG A 278 -5.03 18.00 4.15
CA ARG A 278 -4.70 16.59 4.37
C ARG A 278 -3.82 16.50 5.62
N LEU A 279 -4.26 15.77 6.63
CA LEU A 279 -3.58 15.77 7.92
C LEU A 279 -3.45 14.38 8.52
N GLY A 280 -2.35 14.12 9.22
CA GLY A 280 -2.19 12.94 10.06
C GLY A 280 -1.21 13.16 11.20
N PHE A 281 -1.64 13.81 12.28
CA PHE A 281 -0.79 13.98 13.45
C PHE A 281 -0.62 12.67 14.22
N THR A 282 0.61 12.35 14.59
CA THR A 282 0.89 11.22 15.49
C THR A 282 0.63 11.67 16.94
N TYR A 283 0.06 10.79 17.74
CA TYR A 283 -0.19 10.95 19.17
C TYR A 283 -1.11 12.12 19.56
N VAL A 284 -1.90 12.69 18.64
CA VAL A 284 -2.89 13.72 19.00
C VAL A 284 -3.94 13.13 19.95
N GLY A 285 -4.08 13.73 21.14
CA GLY A 285 -5.06 13.36 22.15
C GLY A 285 -6.28 14.26 22.15
N LYS A 286 -7.24 13.99 23.07
CA LYS A 286 -8.44 14.82 23.23
C LYS A 286 -8.12 16.28 23.55
N VAL A 287 -7.06 16.52 24.34
CA VAL A 287 -6.68 17.85 24.81
C VAL A 287 -6.16 18.72 23.66
N GLU A 288 -5.35 18.17 22.77
CA GLU A 288 -4.74 18.90 21.66
C GLU A 288 -5.64 18.95 20.41
N MET A 289 -6.60 18.02 20.28
CA MET A 289 -7.53 17.96 19.14
C MET A 289 -8.19 19.30 18.74
N PRO A 290 -8.53 20.23 19.64
CA PRO A 290 -9.12 21.51 19.25
C PRO A 290 -8.28 22.36 18.28
N ILE A 291 -6.96 22.16 18.20
CA ILE A 291 -6.11 22.83 17.20
C ILE A 291 -6.53 22.51 15.75
N LEU A 292 -7.27 21.42 15.55
CA LEU A 292 -7.77 20.97 14.25
C LEU A 292 -9.07 21.65 13.85
N PHE A 293 -9.87 22.12 14.81
CA PHE A 293 -11.22 22.65 14.55
C PHE A 293 -11.24 23.83 13.56
N PRO A 294 -10.27 24.77 13.58
CA PRO A 294 -10.24 25.87 12.60
C PRO A 294 -10.11 25.42 11.14
N ILE A 295 -9.56 24.21 10.91
CA ILE A 295 -9.33 23.68 9.56
C ILE A 295 -10.23 22.48 9.21
N ALA A 296 -10.96 21.92 10.19
CA ALA A 296 -11.72 20.68 10.08
C ALA A 296 -12.68 20.66 8.88
N SER A 297 -13.37 21.77 8.62
CA SER A 297 -14.33 21.88 7.50
C SER A 297 -13.68 21.78 6.12
N ARG A 298 -12.37 22.02 6.01
CA ARG A 298 -11.58 21.94 4.77
C ARG A 298 -10.87 20.60 4.59
N LEU A 299 -10.81 19.77 5.63
CA LEU A 299 -10.10 18.51 5.57
C LEU A 299 -10.74 17.56 4.54
N THR A 300 -9.90 17.03 3.67
CA THR A 300 -10.23 16.05 2.62
C THR A 300 -9.58 14.70 2.88
N LYS A 301 -8.43 14.68 3.57
CA LYS A 301 -7.82 13.47 4.12
C LYS A 301 -7.53 13.65 5.61
N LEU A 302 -7.84 12.63 6.39
CA LEU A 302 -7.47 12.52 7.79
C LEU A 302 -6.88 11.14 8.06
N ASP A 303 -5.73 11.12 8.72
CA ASP A 303 -5.02 9.91 9.16
C ASP A 303 -4.89 9.94 10.68
N LEU A 304 -5.71 9.12 11.33
CA LEU A 304 -5.82 8.95 12.78
C LEU A 304 -5.24 7.60 13.22
N LEU A 305 -4.47 6.90 12.37
CA LEU A 305 -3.93 5.57 12.70
C LEU A 305 -3.12 5.56 13.99
N TYR A 306 -2.44 6.66 14.27
CA TYR A 306 -1.57 6.82 15.44
C TYR A 306 -2.05 7.93 16.39
N ALA A 307 -3.32 8.33 16.27
CA ALA A 307 -3.93 9.25 17.22
C ALA A 307 -4.24 8.54 18.55
N LEU A 308 -4.19 9.29 19.65
CA LEU A 308 -4.61 8.87 20.99
C LEU A 308 -6.04 9.37 21.27
N LEU A 309 -6.90 9.26 20.25
CA LEU A 309 -8.32 9.59 20.35
C LEU A 309 -9.12 8.32 20.61
N ASP A 310 -10.04 8.45 21.55
CA ASP A 310 -11.07 7.47 21.87
C ASP A 310 -12.27 7.61 20.89
N THR A 311 -13.32 6.83 21.08
CA THR A 311 -14.53 6.81 20.23
C THR A 311 -15.23 8.18 20.22
N GLU A 312 -15.29 8.85 21.36
CA GLU A 312 -15.93 10.16 21.49
C GLU A 312 -15.15 11.25 20.72
N GLY A 313 -13.83 11.28 20.86
CA GLY A 313 -12.94 12.18 20.13
C GLY A 313 -13.07 11.99 18.62
N HIS A 314 -13.16 10.75 18.17
CA HIS A 314 -13.47 10.43 16.77
C HIS A 314 -14.80 11.04 16.33
N CYS A 315 -15.87 10.84 17.10
CA CYS A 315 -17.19 11.40 16.77
C CYS A 315 -17.11 12.93 16.65
N LEU A 316 -16.55 13.61 17.65
CA LEU A 316 -16.49 15.06 17.69
C LEU A 316 -15.73 15.65 16.48
N LEU A 317 -14.61 15.04 16.10
CA LEU A 317 -13.81 15.50 14.97
C LEU A 317 -14.51 15.23 13.63
N LEU A 318 -15.06 14.03 13.45
CA LEU A 318 -15.70 13.64 12.19
C LEU A 318 -16.96 14.46 11.87
N GLU A 319 -17.74 14.84 12.88
CA GLU A 319 -18.88 15.76 12.72
C GLU A 319 -18.49 17.10 12.07
N ARG A 320 -17.25 17.55 12.28
CA ARG A 320 -16.72 18.83 11.79
C ARG A 320 -16.06 18.73 10.41
N CYS A 321 -15.99 17.54 9.82
CA CYS A 321 -15.27 17.26 8.57
C CYS A 321 -16.21 16.87 7.39
N PRO A 322 -17.15 17.71 6.95
CA PRO A 322 -18.13 17.35 5.92
C PRO A 322 -17.51 17.11 4.51
N ASN A 323 -16.29 17.60 4.28
CA ASN A 323 -15.58 17.45 3.00
C ASN A 323 -14.61 16.26 2.98
N LEU A 324 -14.61 15.43 4.02
CA LEU A 324 -13.69 14.32 4.14
C LEU A 324 -13.94 13.26 3.06
N GLN A 325 -12.86 12.88 2.37
CA GLN A 325 -12.87 11.88 1.29
C GLN A 325 -12.03 10.65 1.64
N ILE A 326 -11.03 10.81 2.50
CA ILE A 326 -10.11 9.74 2.90
C ILE A 326 -9.99 9.76 4.41
N LEU A 327 -10.33 8.64 5.05
CA LEU A 327 -10.08 8.40 6.47
C LEU A 327 -9.27 7.12 6.66
N GLU A 328 -8.18 7.23 7.38
CA GLU A 328 -7.40 6.10 7.89
C GLU A 328 -7.45 6.19 9.43
N THR A 329 -7.89 5.16 10.13
CA THR A 329 -8.03 5.15 11.60
C THR A 329 -7.93 3.72 12.16
N ARG A 330 -7.85 3.57 13.48
CA ARG A 330 -7.97 2.28 14.19
C ARG A 330 -9.44 1.94 14.45
N ASN A 331 -9.72 0.70 14.81
CA ASN A 331 -11.07 0.21 15.15
C ASN A 331 -11.72 0.94 16.34
N VAL A 332 -10.94 1.65 17.16
CA VAL A 332 -11.44 2.58 18.20
C VAL A 332 -12.46 3.60 17.69
N VAL A 333 -12.52 3.88 16.38
CA VAL A 333 -13.62 4.69 15.80
C VAL A 333 -15.00 4.14 16.16
N GLY A 334 -15.12 2.82 16.33
CA GLY A 334 -16.34 2.12 16.74
C GLY A 334 -17.52 2.28 15.77
N ASP A 335 -18.60 1.54 16.02
CA ASP A 335 -19.84 1.67 15.26
C ASP A 335 -20.43 3.09 15.35
N ARG A 336 -20.29 3.74 16.52
CA ARG A 336 -20.75 5.12 16.74
C ARG A 336 -20.02 6.11 15.82
N GLY A 337 -18.69 6.04 15.72
CA GLY A 337 -17.94 6.90 14.81
C GLY A 337 -18.27 6.62 13.34
N LEU A 338 -18.59 5.37 12.98
CA LEU A 338 -19.05 5.02 11.64
C LEU A 338 -20.44 5.56 11.31
N GLU A 339 -21.36 5.59 12.28
CA GLU A 339 -22.67 6.23 12.12
C GLU A 339 -22.55 7.75 11.94
N VAL A 340 -21.65 8.39 12.72
CA VAL A 340 -21.30 9.80 12.55
C VAL A 340 -20.73 10.03 11.16
N LEU A 341 -19.75 9.23 10.73
CA LEU A 341 -19.15 9.33 9.41
C LEU A 341 -20.20 9.20 8.30
N ALA A 342 -21.08 8.20 8.42
CA ALA A 342 -22.19 7.97 7.53
C ALA A 342 -23.14 9.17 7.45
N ARG A 343 -23.35 9.92 8.54
CA ARG A 343 -24.23 11.08 8.58
C ARG A 343 -23.58 12.34 7.99
N PHE A 344 -22.32 12.63 8.33
CA PHE A 344 -21.70 13.92 8.06
C PHE A 344 -20.74 13.92 6.86
N CYS A 345 -20.08 12.81 6.55
CA CYS A 345 -19.01 12.74 5.54
C CYS A 345 -19.48 12.08 4.24
N LYS A 346 -20.41 12.74 3.52
CA LYS A 346 -21.04 12.18 2.30
C LYS A 346 -20.11 12.03 1.10
N LYS A 347 -18.96 12.72 1.10
CA LYS A 347 -17.94 12.66 0.05
C LYS A 347 -16.90 11.57 0.28
N MET A 348 -17.11 10.67 1.24
CA MET A 348 -16.16 9.63 1.59
C MET A 348 -15.91 8.69 0.40
N ARG A 349 -14.64 8.55 0.02
CA ARG A 349 -14.17 7.70 -1.09
C ARG A 349 -13.30 6.55 -0.61
N ARG A 350 -12.52 6.75 0.44
CA ARG A 350 -11.58 5.74 0.94
C ARG A 350 -11.60 5.67 2.46
N LEU A 351 -11.98 4.52 2.99
CA LEU A 351 -11.98 4.23 4.42
C LEU A 351 -11.07 3.06 4.73
N ARG A 352 -10.12 3.24 5.65
CA ARG A 352 -9.26 2.19 6.21
C ARG A 352 -9.40 2.20 7.72
N ILE A 353 -9.81 1.07 8.27
CA ILE A 353 -9.90 0.83 9.71
C ILE A 353 -8.96 -0.31 10.03
N GLU A 354 -7.82 0.00 10.66
CA GLU A 354 -6.85 -0.99 11.13
C GLU A 354 -7.21 -1.51 12.52
N ARG A 355 -6.69 -2.69 12.86
CA ARG A 355 -6.77 -3.22 14.23
C ARG A 355 -5.94 -2.34 15.18
N GLY A 356 -6.54 -1.91 16.29
CA GLY A 356 -5.81 -1.28 17.41
C GLY A 356 -5.08 -2.29 18.29
N ALA A 357 -4.44 -1.81 19.36
CA ALA A 357 -3.80 -2.70 20.34
C ALA A 357 -4.90 -3.50 21.08
N ASP A 358 -4.71 -4.80 21.25
CA ASP A 358 -5.56 -5.64 22.10
C ASP A 358 -5.04 -5.68 23.56
N GLU A 359 -4.12 -4.77 23.92
CA GLU A 359 -3.59 -4.68 25.27
C GLU A 359 -4.72 -4.35 26.26
N GLN A 360 -4.54 -4.89 27.47
CA GLN A 360 -5.56 -5.08 28.49
C GLN A 360 -6.39 -3.81 28.71
N GLU A 361 -7.71 -4.00 28.57
CA GLU A 361 -8.76 -2.96 28.58
C GLU A 361 -8.77 -2.12 27.29
N MET A 362 -9.68 -2.46 26.38
CA MET A 362 -10.23 -1.43 25.49
C MET A 362 -10.73 -0.31 26.42
N GLU A 363 -10.00 0.79 26.54
CA GLU A 363 -10.40 1.91 27.39
C GLU A 363 -11.79 2.45 27.01
N ASP A 364 -12.29 2.10 25.81
CA ASP A 364 -13.68 2.24 25.40
C ASP A 364 -14.34 0.89 25.05
N GLU A 365 -15.37 0.49 25.79
CA GLU A 365 -16.30 -0.60 25.41
C GLU A 365 -16.93 -0.36 24.01
N GLU A 366 -16.93 0.87 23.53
CA GLU A 366 -17.53 1.29 22.26
C GLU A 366 -16.61 1.18 21.04
N GLY A 367 -15.31 0.88 21.23
CA GLY A 367 -14.30 0.77 20.16
C GLY A 367 -14.47 -0.46 19.25
N ILE A 368 -15.69 -0.95 19.08
CA ILE A 368 -16.04 -2.16 18.33
C ILE A 368 -16.68 -1.76 17.00
N VAL A 369 -16.19 -2.34 15.90
CA VAL A 369 -16.79 -2.21 14.57
C VAL A 369 -17.50 -3.51 14.21
N SER A 370 -18.79 -3.41 13.91
CA SER A 370 -19.69 -4.54 13.62
C SER A 370 -20.55 -4.31 12.36
N GLN A 371 -21.48 -5.23 12.11
CA GLN A 371 -22.56 -5.10 11.14
C GLN A 371 -23.34 -3.78 11.26
N ARG A 372 -23.44 -3.19 12.47
CA ARG A 372 -24.17 -1.93 12.72
C ARG A 372 -23.48 -0.77 11.99
N GLY A 373 -22.20 -0.54 12.24
CA GLY A 373 -21.42 0.52 11.61
C GLY A 373 -21.25 0.30 10.11
N LEU A 374 -21.06 -0.94 9.66
CA LEU A 374 -20.97 -1.27 8.24
C LEU A 374 -22.28 -0.99 7.49
N THR A 375 -23.42 -1.32 8.07
CA THR A 375 -24.73 -1.03 7.49
C THR A 375 -24.99 0.47 7.44
N ALA A 376 -24.61 1.22 8.48
CA ALA A 376 -24.71 2.68 8.49
C ALA A 376 -23.85 3.31 7.38
N LEU A 377 -22.59 2.88 7.25
CA LEU A 377 -21.67 3.30 6.19
C LEU A 377 -22.23 3.04 4.79
N ALA A 378 -22.77 1.83 4.56
CA ALA A 378 -23.29 1.44 3.25
C ALA A 378 -24.40 2.39 2.77
N HIS A 379 -25.27 2.84 3.68
CA HIS A 379 -26.31 3.83 3.37
C HIS A 379 -25.77 5.27 3.28
N GLY A 380 -24.82 5.62 4.15
CA GLY A 380 -24.37 7.01 4.33
C GLY A 380 -23.33 7.48 3.32
N CYS A 381 -22.40 6.60 2.93
CA CYS A 381 -21.19 6.92 2.18
C CYS A 381 -21.16 6.19 0.82
N VAL A 382 -22.17 6.43 -0.02
CA VAL A 382 -22.36 5.73 -1.30
C VAL A 382 -21.29 5.99 -2.37
N GLU A 383 -20.45 7.02 -2.18
CA GLU A 383 -19.30 7.33 -3.04
C GLU A 383 -18.04 6.49 -2.75
N LEU A 384 -18.10 5.55 -1.79
CA LEU A 384 -16.97 4.71 -1.42
C LEU A 384 -16.42 3.91 -2.62
N GLU A 385 -15.12 4.05 -2.84
CA GLU A 385 -14.32 3.35 -3.85
C GLU A 385 -13.34 2.35 -3.21
N TYR A 386 -12.94 2.59 -1.96
CA TYR A 386 -12.04 1.75 -1.17
C TYR A 386 -12.59 1.58 0.25
N LEU A 387 -12.75 0.33 0.70
CA LEU A 387 -13.09 0.00 2.07
C LEU A 387 -12.17 -1.14 2.54
N ALA A 388 -11.37 -0.88 3.57
CA ALA A 388 -10.60 -1.90 4.26
C ALA A 388 -10.89 -1.84 5.75
N VAL A 389 -11.35 -2.94 6.34
CA VAL A 389 -11.84 -2.96 7.70
C VAL A 389 -11.44 -4.23 8.43
N TYR A 390 -10.94 -4.06 9.66
CA TYR A 390 -10.91 -5.10 10.68
C TYR A 390 -12.19 -4.99 11.51
N VAL A 391 -13.04 -6.03 11.47
CA VAL A 391 -14.33 -6.09 12.18
C VAL A 391 -14.29 -7.09 13.31
N SER A 392 -15.04 -6.83 14.38
CA SER A 392 -15.20 -7.78 15.49
C SER A 392 -16.40 -8.71 15.30
N ASP A 393 -17.46 -8.23 14.64
CA ASP A 393 -18.67 -9.01 14.33
C ASP A 393 -19.21 -8.64 12.94
N ILE A 394 -19.94 -9.58 12.32
CA ILE A 394 -20.45 -9.45 10.95
C ILE A 394 -21.64 -10.38 10.73
N ASP A 395 -22.48 -10.05 9.74
CA ASP A 395 -23.60 -10.88 9.29
C ASP A 395 -23.75 -10.87 7.75
N ASN A 396 -24.60 -11.74 7.21
CA ASN A 396 -24.91 -11.72 5.76
C ASN A 396 -25.59 -10.39 5.35
N ALA A 397 -26.47 -9.85 6.19
CA ALA A 397 -27.28 -8.66 5.88
C ALA A 397 -26.46 -7.39 5.63
N SER A 398 -25.39 -7.16 6.41
CA SER A 398 -24.49 -6.02 6.21
C SER A 398 -23.70 -6.14 4.90
N LEU A 399 -23.25 -7.33 4.52
CA LEU A 399 -22.59 -7.57 3.23
C LEU A 399 -23.55 -7.40 2.04
N GLU A 400 -24.80 -7.86 2.19
CA GLU A 400 -25.87 -7.60 1.22
C GLU A 400 -26.12 -6.09 1.06
N CYS A 401 -26.17 -5.35 2.18
CA CYS A 401 -26.35 -3.91 2.18
C CYS A 401 -25.22 -3.18 1.45
N ILE A 402 -23.96 -3.57 1.68
CA ILE A 402 -22.80 -3.05 0.94
C ILE A 402 -22.96 -3.33 -0.56
N GLY A 403 -23.27 -4.57 -0.92
CA GLY A 403 -23.52 -4.97 -2.30
C GLY A 403 -24.65 -4.17 -2.95
N ALA A 404 -25.70 -3.84 -2.20
CA ALA A 404 -26.86 -3.09 -2.66
C ALA A 404 -26.54 -1.60 -2.90
N HIS A 405 -25.72 -0.96 -2.07
CA HIS A 405 -25.55 0.50 -2.08
C HIS A 405 -24.19 0.98 -2.63
N LEU A 406 -23.08 0.30 -2.34
CA LEU A 406 -21.73 0.79 -2.66
C LEU A 406 -21.28 0.40 -4.09
N LYS A 407 -21.94 0.97 -5.11
CA LYS A 407 -21.72 0.62 -6.52
C LYS A 407 -20.39 1.10 -7.11
N ASN A 408 -19.71 2.03 -6.45
CA ASN A 408 -18.41 2.55 -6.89
C ASN A 408 -17.22 1.78 -6.32
N LEU A 409 -17.47 0.79 -5.46
CA LEU A 409 -16.43 0.06 -4.75
C LEU A 409 -15.51 -0.70 -5.71
N CYS A 410 -14.22 -0.38 -5.65
CA CYS A 410 -13.15 -0.92 -6.49
C CYS A 410 -12.18 -1.81 -5.71
N ASP A 411 -12.03 -1.58 -4.41
CA ASP A 411 -11.18 -2.36 -3.48
C ASP A 411 -11.93 -2.56 -2.16
N PHE A 412 -12.27 -3.81 -1.85
CA PHE A 412 -12.95 -4.20 -0.62
C PHE A 412 -12.09 -5.19 0.15
N ARG A 413 -11.87 -4.94 1.43
CA ARG A 413 -11.07 -5.81 2.30
C ARG A 413 -11.74 -5.93 3.65
N LEU A 414 -12.03 -7.15 4.05
CA LEU A 414 -12.61 -7.46 5.35
C LEU A 414 -11.73 -8.48 6.05
N VAL A 415 -11.36 -8.16 7.29
CA VAL A 415 -10.72 -9.09 8.22
C VAL A 415 -11.63 -9.23 9.44
N LEU A 416 -12.14 -10.42 9.69
CA LEU A 416 -12.89 -10.74 10.90
C LEU A 416 -11.91 -11.14 12.01
N LEU A 417 -11.92 -10.40 13.12
CA LEU A 417 -11.06 -10.65 14.27
C LEU A 417 -11.53 -11.90 15.03
N ASP A 418 -10.58 -12.65 15.61
CA ASP A 418 -10.87 -13.86 16.39
C ASP A 418 -11.28 -13.58 17.84
N ARG A 419 -11.39 -12.31 18.23
CA ARG A 419 -11.66 -11.88 19.61
C ARG A 419 -13.01 -12.37 20.12
N GLU A 420 -14.07 -12.23 19.33
CA GLU A 420 -15.40 -12.64 19.73
C GLU A 420 -15.53 -14.16 19.63
N GLU A 421 -16.00 -14.83 20.68
CA GLU A 421 -16.21 -16.28 20.66
C GLU A 421 -17.34 -16.66 19.68
N LYS A 422 -18.41 -15.86 19.66
CA LYS A 422 -19.60 -16.08 18.85
C LYS A 422 -19.78 -14.92 17.89
N ILE A 423 -19.92 -15.23 16.62
CA ILE A 423 -20.24 -14.28 15.55
C ILE A 423 -21.73 -14.41 15.24
N THR A 424 -22.38 -13.28 14.97
CA THR A 424 -23.84 -13.21 14.84
C THR A 424 -24.40 -14.17 13.80
N ASP A 425 -23.80 -14.22 12.61
CA ASP A 425 -24.33 -14.99 11.47
C ASP A 425 -23.19 -15.56 10.61
N LEU A 426 -22.82 -16.81 10.89
CA LEU A 426 -21.92 -17.63 10.06
C LEU A 426 -22.67 -18.90 9.61
N PRO A 427 -22.46 -19.38 8.36
CA PRO A 427 -21.51 -18.90 7.36
C PRO A 427 -22.00 -17.69 6.52
N LEU A 428 -21.06 -16.92 5.95
CA LEU A 428 -21.32 -15.66 5.20
C LEU A 428 -21.57 -15.85 3.69
N ASP A 429 -21.98 -17.05 3.27
CA ASP A 429 -22.02 -17.42 1.85
C ASP A 429 -22.92 -16.49 1.01
N ILE A 430 -24.10 -16.17 1.53
CA ILE A 430 -25.13 -15.40 0.81
C ILE A 430 -24.69 -13.93 0.70
N GLY A 431 -24.25 -13.35 1.81
CA GLY A 431 -23.78 -11.97 1.91
C GLY A 431 -22.57 -11.71 1.02
N VAL A 432 -21.58 -12.61 1.03
CA VAL A 432 -20.43 -12.53 0.11
C VAL A 432 -20.87 -12.64 -1.35
N GLY A 433 -21.80 -13.53 -1.66
CA GLY A 433 -22.37 -13.65 -3.01
C GLY A 433 -23.05 -12.36 -3.48
N CYS A 434 -23.88 -11.75 -2.62
CA CYS A 434 -24.58 -10.50 -2.89
C CYS A 434 -23.64 -9.30 -3.01
N LEU A 435 -22.64 -9.19 -2.13
CA LEU A 435 -21.58 -8.19 -2.19
C LEU A 435 -20.90 -8.20 -3.56
N LEU A 436 -20.37 -9.36 -3.97
CA LEU A 436 -19.60 -9.50 -5.21
C LEU A 436 -20.46 -9.29 -6.45
N ARG A 437 -21.72 -9.72 -6.41
CA ARG A 437 -22.69 -9.48 -7.49
C ARG A 437 -23.08 -8.01 -7.60
N GLY A 438 -23.22 -7.33 -6.47
CA GLY A 438 -23.66 -5.93 -6.38
C GLY A 438 -22.57 -4.93 -6.71
N CYS A 439 -21.33 -5.17 -6.27
CA CYS A 439 -20.16 -4.32 -6.47
C CYS A 439 -19.42 -4.68 -7.78
N SER A 440 -20.06 -4.46 -8.93
CA SER A 440 -19.53 -4.88 -10.25
C SER A 440 -18.22 -4.20 -10.68
N LYS A 441 -17.83 -3.07 -10.06
CA LYS A 441 -16.57 -2.37 -10.32
C LYS A 441 -15.38 -2.94 -9.55
N LEU A 442 -15.59 -3.94 -8.69
CA LEU A 442 -14.56 -4.48 -7.82
C LEU A 442 -13.39 -5.08 -8.63
N ARG A 443 -12.17 -4.62 -8.32
CA ARG A 443 -10.92 -5.10 -8.93
C ARG A 443 -10.01 -5.78 -7.92
N ARG A 444 -10.26 -5.58 -6.63
CA ARG A 444 -9.45 -6.04 -5.51
C ARG A 444 -10.39 -6.47 -4.39
N CYS A 445 -10.19 -7.68 -3.88
CA CYS A 445 -11.01 -8.22 -2.81
C CYS A 445 -10.11 -8.90 -1.77
N ALA A 446 -10.36 -8.68 -0.49
CA ALA A 446 -9.79 -9.49 0.57
C ALA A 446 -10.88 -9.96 1.52
N LEU A 447 -10.92 -11.26 1.80
CA LEU A 447 -11.81 -11.88 2.77
C LEU A 447 -10.93 -12.74 3.67
N TYR A 448 -10.61 -12.22 4.85
CA TYR A 448 -9.87 -12.94 5.87
C TYR A 448 -10.83 -13.21 7.03
N LEU A 449 -11.34 -14.42 7.11
CA LEU A 449 -12.36 -14.80 8.08
C LEU A 449 -11.73 -15.69 9.16
N ARG A 450 -12.59 -16.41 9.87
CA ARG A 450 -12.23 -17.48 10.79
C ARG A 450 -12.74 -18.83 10.26
N PRO A 451 -12.29 -19.98 10.79
CA PRO A 451 -12.83 -21.29 10.42
C PRO A 451 -14.36 -21.31 10.51
N GLY A 452 -15.03 -21.86 9.48
CA GLY A 452 -16.49 -21.85 9.36
C GLY A 452 -17.09 -20.53 8.85
N GLY A 453 -16.27 -19.52 8.57
CA GLY A 453 -16.73 -18.22 8.08
C GLY A 453 -17.30 -18.23 6.65
N LEU A 454 -16.82 -19.14 5.81
CA LEU A 454 -17.29 -19.32 4.43
C LEU A 454 -17.19 -20.79 4.03
N THR A 455 -18.29 -21.35 3.53
CA THR A 455 -18.33 -22.76 3.11
C THR A 455 -17.69 -22.95 1.73
N ASP A 456 -17.58 -24.21 1.29
CA ASP A 456 -17.22 -24.52 -0.10
C ASP A 456 -18.19 -23.90 -1.12
N THR A 457 -19.47 -23.75 -0.76
CA THR A 457 -20.50 -23.11 -1.62
C THR A 457 -20.26 -21.61 -1.72
N GLY A 458 -20.02 -20.94 -0.58
CA GLY A 458 -19.68 -19.52 -0.55
C GLY A 458 -18.41 -19.23 -1.33
N LEU A 459 -17.38 -20.08 -1.20
CA LEU A 459 -16.14 -19.95 -1.97
C LEU A 459 -16.37 -20.14 -3.49
N GLY A 460 -17.28 -21.04 -3.89
CA GLY A 460 -17.76 -21.16 -5.27
C GLY A 460 -18.45 -19.88 -5.77
N TYR A 461 -19.24 -19.20 -4.94
CA TYR A 461 -19.81 -17.88 -5.28
C TYR A 461 -18.74 -16.82 -5.48
N VAL A 462 -17.67 -16.83 -4.68
CA VAL A 462 -16.53 -15.92 -4.89
C VAL A 462 -15.94 -16.11 -6.28
N GLY A 463 -15.69 -17.35 -6.69
CA GLY A 463 -15.22 -17.67 -8.04
C GLY A 463 -16.17 -17.18 -9.13
N LYS A 464 -17.46 -17.43 -8.96
CA LYS A 464 -18.51 -17.14 -9.94
C LYS A 464 -18.76 -15.63 -10.14
N TYR A 465 -18.81 -14.84 -9.08
CA TYR A 465 -19.25 -13.44 -9.15
C TYR A 465 -18.10 -12.42 -9.22
N SER A 466 -16.84 -12.84 -9.12
CA SER A 466 -15.67 -11.96 -9.12
C SER A 466 -15.03 -11.74 -10.50
N SER A 467 -15.86 -11.49 -11.53
CA SER A 467 -15.38 -11.44 -12.92
C SER A 467 -14.35 -10.35 -13.20
N ASN A 468 -14.40 -9.20 -12.51
CA ASN A 468 -13.48 -8.06 -12.71
C ASN A 468 -12.28 -8.03 -11.76
N VAL A 469 -12.24 -8.93 -10.78
CA VAL A 469 -11.22 -8.94 -9.73
C VAL A 469 -9.89 -9.43 -10.28
N ARG A 470 -8.82 -8.67 -10.03
CA ARG A 470 -7.44 -8.97 -10.46
C ARG A 470 -6.54 -9.37 -9.31
N TRP A 471 -6.90 -9.04 -8.07
CA TRP A 471 -6.16 -9.45 -6.87
C TRP A 471 -7.14 -9.92 -5.80
N MET A 472 -6.81 -11.07 -5.19
CA MET A 472 -7.53 -11.61 -4.03
C MET A 472 -6.58 -11.96 -2.89
N LEU A 473 -7.01 -11.66 -1.67
CA LEU A 473 -6.48 -12.24 -0.43
C LEU A 473 -7.59 -13.05 0.25
N LEU A 474 -7.37 -14.34 0.47
CA LEU A 474 -8.34 -15.22 1.13
C LEU A 474 -7.73 -15.82 2.40
N GLY A 475 -8.40 -15.67 3.54
CA GLY A 475 -7.98 -16.20 4.84
C GLY A 475 -9.08 -17.05 5.46
N TYR A 476 -8.75 -18.26 5.91
CA TYR A 476 -9.68 -19.21 6.56
C TYR A 476 -11.02 -19.39 5.81
N VAL A 477 -10.98 -19.47 4.49
CA VAL A 477 -12.16 -19.73 3.65
C VAL A 477 -12.22 -21.19 3.20
N GLY A 478 -13.43 -21.68 2.98
CA GLY A 478 -13.68 -23.04 2.51
C GLY A 478 -13.55 -24.09 3.62
N GLU A 479 -14.06 -25.28 3.35
CA GLU A 479 -14.11 -26.41 4.27
C GLU A 479 -13.27 -27.58 3.74
N SER A 480 -13.18 -27.72 2.41
CA SER A 480 -12.44 -28.78 1.76
C SER A 480 -11.84 -28.35 0.42
N ASP A 481 -11.07 -29.24 -0.19
CA ASP A 481 -10.53 -29.05 -1.54
C ASP A 481 -11.62 -28.76 -2.58
N LYS A 482 -12.88 -29.18 -2.36
CA LYS A 482 -13.98 -28.87 -3.27
C LYS A 482 -14.20 -27.36 -3.42
N GLY A 483 -14.06 -26.59 -2.34
CA GLY A 483 -14.27 -25.15 -2.37
C GLY A 483 -13.28 -24.44 -3.30
N ILE A 484 -11.98 -24.73 -3.19
CA ILE A 484 -10.96 -24.09 -4.03
C ILE A 484 -11.05 -24.54 -5.50
N LEU A 485 -11.48 -25.78 -5.73
CA LEU A 485 -11.73 -26.32 -7.07
C LEU A 485 -12.96 -25.68 -7.72
N GLU A 486 -14.05 -25.44 -7.00
CA GLU A 486 -15.19 -24.68 -7.53
C GLU A 486 -14.83 -23.20 -7.77
N PHE A 487 -14.08 -22.59 -6.86
CA PHE A 487 -13.57 -21.22 -7.01
C PHE A 487 -12.75 -21.04 -8.29
N SER A 488 -11.84 -21.98 -8.57
CA SER A 488 -10.90 -21.89 -9.70
C SER A 488 -11.52 -22.10 -11.07
N LYS A 489 -12.76 -22.61 -11.16
CA LYS A 489 -13.56 -22.60 -12.39
C LYS A 489 -14.01 -21.19 -12.80
N GLY A 490 -14.00 -20.23 -11.87
CA GLY A 490 -14.41 -18.85 -12.07
C GLY A 490 -13.23 -17.88 -12.26
N CYS A 491 -13.34 -16.67 -11.71
CA CYS A 491 -12.25 -15.69 -11.59
C CYS A 491 -11.44 -15.44 -12.89
N PRO A 492 -12.09 -15.11 -14.02
CA PRO A 492 -11.43 -15.05 -15.33
C PRO A 492 -10.29 -14.02 -15.43
N ASN A 493 -10.33 -12.96 -14.61
CA ASN A 493 -9.35 -11.87 -14.60
C ASN A 493 -8.39 -11.91 -13.41
N LEU A 494 -8.44 -12.94 -12.56
CA LEU A 494 -7.63 -13.01 -11.35
C LEU A 494 -6.15 -13.21 -11.71
N GLN A 495 -5.32 -12.22 -11.38
CA GLN A 495 -3.90 -12.21 -11.71
C GLN A 495 -3.02 -12.57 -10.51
N LYS A 496 -3.46 -12.20 -9.31
CA LYS A 496 -2.69 -12.35 -8.08
C LYS A 496 -3.56 -12.93 -6.98
N LEU A 497 -3.25 -14.14 -6.54
CA LEU A 497 -3.94 -14.83 -5.44
C LEU A 497 -3.00 -14.95 -4.25
N GLU A 498 -3.46 -14.53 -3.08
CA GLU A 498 -2.78 -14.65 -1.80
C GLU A 498 -3.70 -15.40 -0.84
N MET A 499 -3.22 -16.47 -0.19
CA MET A 499 -4.03 -17.31 0.69
C MET A 499 -3.31 -17.62 2.00
N ARG A 500 -4.03 -17.61 3.12
CA ARG A 500 -3.45 -17.98 4.43
C ARG A 500 -4.44 -18.75 5.29
N GLY A 501 -3.95 -19.73 6.04
CA GLY A 501 -4.77 -20.45 7.03
C GLY A 501 -5.95 -21.19 6.42
N CYS A 502 -5.79 -21.69 5.19
CA CYS A 502 -6.84 -22.44 4.49
C CYS A 502 -6.57 -23.96 4.62
N CYS A 503 -7.63 -24.77 4.50
CA CYS A 503 -7.53 -26.22 4.72
C CYS A 503 -7.11 -27.04 3.48
N PHE A 504 -6.74 -26.37 2.38
CA PHE A 504 -6.53 -26.99 1.07
C PHE A 504 -5.24 -27.81 0.98
N SER A 505 -5.30 -28.91 0.25
CA SER A 505 -4.14 -29.75 -0.06
C SER A 505 -3.21 -29.16 -1.12
N GLU A 506 -1.97 -29.66 -1.17
CA GLU A 506 -1.02 -29.33 -2.24
C GLU A 506 -1.59 -29.60 -3.62
N SER A 507 -2.16 -30.79 -3.85
CA SER A 507 -2.80 -31.17 -5.11
C SER A 507 -3.93 -30.20 -5.52
N ALA A 508 -4.81 -29.82 -4.59
CA ALA A 508 -5.92 -28.92 -4.90
C ALA A 508 -5.44 -27.51 -5.24
N LEU A 509 -4.43 -27.00 -4.52
CA LEU A 509 -3.80 -25.71 -4.82
C LEU A 509 -3.12 -25.72 -6.20
N ALA A 510 -2.36 -26.77 -6.51
CA ALA A 510 -1.70 -26.92 -7.79
C ALA A 510 -2.70 -26.98 -8.95
N LEU A 511 -3.74 -27.81 -8.83
CA LEU A 511 -4.79 -27.93 -9.85
C LEU A 511 -5.53 -26.60 -10.05
N SER A 512 -5.87 -25.91 -8.95
CA SER A 512 -6.53 -24.60 -9.00
C SER A 512 -5.67 -23.54 -9.69
N ALA A 513 -4.35 -23.55 -9.44
CA ALA A 513 -3.40 -22.64 -10.09
C ALA A 513 -3.25 -22.86 -11.60
N VAL A 514 -3.60 -24.06 -12.09
CA VAL A 514 -3.66 -24.39 -13.53
C VAL A 514 -5.01 -23.99 -14.13
N GLN A 515 -6.11 -24.16 -13.39
CA GLN A 515 -7.46 -23.80 -13.86
C GLN A 515 -7.69 -22.29 -13.99
N LEU A 516 -7.06 -21.49 -13.13
CA LEU A 516 -7.20 -20.02 -13.14
C LEU A 516 -6.49 -19.40 -14.37
N PRO A 517 -7.24 -18.85 -15.35
CA PRO A 517 -6.69 -18.54 -16.68
C PRO A 517 -5.76 -17.32 -16.70
N SER A 518 -5.97 -16.36 -15.81
CA SER A 518 -5.19 -15.11 -15.73
C SER A 518 -4.10 -15.14 -14.65
N LEU A 519 -3.97 -16.24 -13.91
CA LEU A 519 -3.12 -16.28 -12.72
C LEU A 519 -1.64 -16.17 -13.13
N ARG A 520 -0.96 -15.18 -12.55
CA ARG A 520 0.47 -14.92 -12.79
C ARG A 520 1.31 -14.81 -11.52
N TYR A 521 0.66 -14.83 -10.36
CA TYR A 521 1.28 -14.77 -9.05
C TYR A 521 0.38 -15.50 -8.04
N LEU A 522 0.97 -16.39 -7.26
CA LEU A 522 0.35 -17.12 -6.16
C LEU A 522 1.25 -17.02 -4.92
N TRP A 523 0.68 -16.67 -3.78
CA TRP A 523 1.32 -16.85 -2.47
C TRP A 523 0.38 -17.58 -1.53
N VAL A 524 0.84 -18.63 -0.86
CA VAL A 524 0.06 -19.41 0.10
C VAL A 524 0.88 -19.61 1.36
N GLN A 525 0.28 -19.49 2.55
CA GLN A 525 0.87 -19.89 3.83
C GLN A 525 -0.11 -20.75 4.62
N GLY A 526 0.36 -21.90 5.11
CA GLY A 526 -0.49 -22.84 5.85
C GLY A 526 -1.46 -23.56 4.92
N TYR A 527 -1.03 -24.74 4.47
CA TYR A 527 -1.75 -25.66 3.59
C TYR A 527 -1.50 -27.10 4.07
N ARG A 528 -2.33 -28.04 3.63
CA ARG A 528 -2.19 -29.45 4.01
C ARG A 528 -1.12 -30.14 3.15
N ALA A 529 0.10 -30.23 3.66
CA ALA A 529 1.17 -31.01 3.06
C ALA A 529 0.85 -32.51 3.18
N THR A 530 1.03 -33.28 2.12
CA THR A 530 0.74 -34.73 2.13
C THR A 530 1.86 -35.55 2.76
N SER A 531 3.09 -35.03 2.78
CA SER A 531 4.21 -35.54 3.58
C SER A 531 5.10 -34.38 4.02
N PRO A 532 5.64 -34.39 5.26
CA PRO A 532 6.42 -33.27 5.80
C PRO A 532 7.64 -32.84 4.96
N ASN A 533 8.10 -33.71 4.05
CA ASN A 533 9.32 -33.51 3.25
C ASN A 533 9.11 -33.70 1.73
N SER A 534 7.87 -33.83 1.26
CA SER A 534 7.58 -33.97 -0.17
C SER A 534 6.86 -32.74 -0.68
N ASN A 535 7.37 -32.13 -1.74
CA ASN A 535 6.68 -31.06 -2.48
C ASN A 535 6.23 -31.55 -3.87
N GLN A 536 6.06 -32.87 -4.03
CA GLN A 536 5.84 -33.48 -5.33
C GLN A 536 4.48 -33.11 -5.94
N GLU A 537 3.44 -32.96 -5.12
CA GLU A 537 2.11 -32.58 -5.61
C GLU A 537 2.05 -31.13 -6.09
N ILE A 538 2.83 -30.25 -5.47
CA ILE A 538 3.00 -28.85 -5.89
C ILE A 538 3.57 -28.78 -7.31
N LEU A 539 4.40 -29.74 -7.73
CA LEU A 539 4.94 -29.79 -9.09
C LEU A 539 3.86 -30.03 -10.16
N ALA A 540 2.64 -30.43 -9.80
CA ALA A 540 1.53 -30.54 -10.76
C ALA A 540 1.16 -29.20 -11.42
N MET A 541 1.53 -28.05 -10.84
CA MET A 541 1.38 -26.73 -11.47
C MET A 541 2.61 -26.25 -12.24
N ALA A 542 3.69 -27.06 -12.30
CA ALA A 542 4.89 -26.73 -13.06
C ALA A 542 4.59 -26.58 -14.55
N ARG A 543 5.05 -25.49 -15.15
CA ARG A 543 4.83 -25.14 -16.55
C ARG A 543 5.91 -24.14 -17.02
N PRO A 544 6.12 -23.95 -18.32
CA PRO A 544 7.12 -23.01 -18.82
C PRO A 544 6.96 -21.62 -18.22
N TYR A 545 8.08 -20.99 -17.86
CA TYR A 545 8.14 -19.66 -17.23
C TYR A 545 7.50 -19.56 -15.84
N TRP A 546 7.01 -20.65 -15.25
CA TRP A 546 6.39 -20.63 -13.92
C TRP A 546 7.39 -21.06 -12.84
N ASN A 547 7.89 -20.09 -12.08
CA ASN A 547 8.78 -20.33 -10.96
C ASN A 547 7.95 -20.70 -9.73
N ILE A 548 8.44 -21.66 -8.94
CA ILE A 548 7.86 -22.06 -7.65
C ILE A 548 8.98 -22.01 -6.60
N GLU A 549 8.73 -21.33 -5.49
CA GLU A 549 9.62 -21.17 -4.35
C GLU A 549 8.89 -21.59 -3.07
N ILE A 550 9.54 -22.41 -2.24
CA ILE A 550 9.06 -22.80 -0.93
C ILE A 550 9.86 -22.05 0.13
N ILE A 551 9.17 -21.41 1.07
CA ILE A 551 9.77 -20.92 2.31
C ILE A 551 9.39 -21.93 3.38
N PRO A 552 10.34 -22.75 3.90
CA PRO A 552 10.01 -23.80 4.86
C PRO A 552 9.36 -23.27 6.13
N ALA A 553 8.65 -24.15 6.84
CA ALA A 553 8.13 -23.82 8.16
C ALA A 553 9.29 -23.47 9.10
N ARG A 554 9.11 -22.42 9.90
CA ARG A 554 10.14 -21.95 10.83
C ARG A 554 9.52 -21.67 12.19
N ARG A 555 10.30 -21.92 13.24
CA ARG A 555 9.95 -21.53 14.60
C ARG A 555 10.70 -20.24 14.92
N LEU A 556 9.96 -19.18 15.20
CA LEU A 556 10.54 -17.90 15.61
C LEU A 556 10.22 -17.66 17.07
N ILE A 557 11.17 -17.04 17.78
CA ILE A 557 10.89 -16.45 19.08
C ILE A 557 10.32 -15.07 18.77
N ALA A 558 9.07 -14.83 19.14
CA ALA A 558 8.45 -13.53 19.12
C ALA A 558 8.08 -13.14 20.55
N ASN A 559 8.08 -11.85 20.86
CA ASN A 559 7.52 -11.41 22.12
C ASN A 559 5.99 -11.47 21.99
N ASP A 560 5.33 -12.02 22.99
CA ASP A 560 3.89 -11.88 23.13
C ASP A 560 3.54 -10.42 23.50
N PRO A 561 2.24 -10.07 23.57
CA PRO A 561 1.83 -8.72 23.98
C PRO A 561 2.30 -8.31 25.38
N GLU A 562 2.75 -9.25 26.22
CA GLU A 562 3.25 -9.01 27.58
C GLU A 562 4.79 -8.87 27.62
N GLY A 563 5.44 -8.97 26.46
CA GLY A 563 6.90 -8.86 26.32
C GLY A 563 7.66 -10.16 26.56
N GLU A 564 6.95 -11.28 26.80
CA GLU A 564 7.54 -12.58 27.06
C GLU A 564 7.87 -13.33 25.77
N ALA A 565 9.00 -14.03 25.77
CA ALA A 565 9.50 -14.74 24.60
C ALA A 565 8.66 -16.01 24.31
N VAL A 566 7.76 -15.94 23.33
CA VAL A 566 6.91 -17.05 22.89
C VAL A 566 7.39 -17.64 21.57
N LEU A 567 7.37 -18.98 21.50
CA LEU A 567 7.68 -19.72 20.30
C LEU A 567 6.49 -19.68 19.32
N VAL A 568 6.61 -18.93 18.24
CA VAL A 568 5.60 -18.84 17.18
C VAL A 568 6.00 -19.75 16.01
N GLU A 569 5.15 -20.74 15.71
CA GLU A 569 5.31 -21.55 14.51
C GLU A 569 4.78 -20.79 13.28
N HIS A 570 5.67 -20.50 12.33
CA HIS A 570 5.30 -20.02 11.01
C HIS A 570 5.20 -21.21 10.06
N PRO A 571 4.01 -21.51 9.52
CA PRO A 571 3.83 -22.56 8.53
C PRO A 571 4.61 -22.28 7.24
N ALA A 572 4.88 -23.32 6.45
CA ALA A 572 5.55 -23.18 5.16
C ALA A 572 4.76 -22.29 4.19
N HIS A 573 5.48 -21.63 3.28
CA HIS A 573 4.91 -20.80 2.23
C HIS A 573 5.17 -21.38 0.85
N ILE A 574 4.20 -21.24 -0.04
CA ILE A 574 4.37 -21.39 -1.49
C ILE A 574 4.37 -20.00 -2.09
N LEU A 575 5.36 -19.69 -2.92
CA LEU A 575 5.37 -18.52 -3.78
C LEU A 575 5.57 -18.99 -5.21
N ALA A 576 4.64 -18.68 -6.11
CA ALA A 576 4.79 -19.03 -7.52
C ALA A 576 4.43 -17.86 -8.44
N TYR A 577 5.15 -17.70 -9.54
CA TYR A 577 4.99 -16.55 -10.43
C TYR A 577 5.56 -16.81 -11.83
N TYR A 578 4.99 -16.11 -12.83
CA TYR A 578 5.57 -16.11 -14.17
C TYR A 578 6.82 -15.22 -14.27
N SER A 579 7.86 -15.72 -14.94
CA SER A 579 9.09 -14.99 -15.24
C SER A 579 9.71 -15.34 -16.59
N LEU A 580 10.06 -14.31 -17.36
CA LEU A 580 10.87 -14.41 -18.58
C LEU A 580 12.38 -14.42 -18.32
N ALA A 581 12.80 -14.20 -17.06
CA ALA A 581 14.20 -14.27 -16.65
C ALA A 581 14.62 -15.68 -16.22
N GLY A 582 13.66 -16.61 -16.12
CA GLY A 582 13.90 -17.92 -15.52
C GLY A 582 14.08 -17.80 -14.00
N ARG A 583 14.92 -18.67 -13.44
CA ARG A 583 15.16 -18.73 -11.98
C ARG A 583 16.04 -17.56 -11.55
N ARG A 584 15.77 -17.02 -10.37
CA ARG A 584 16.62 -15.99 -9.78
C ARG A 584 17.89 -16.62 -9.19
N ALA A 585 19.00 -15.90 -9.30
CA ALA A 585 20.32 -16.35 -8.84
C ALA A 585 20.59 -16.01 -7.36
N ASP A 586 19.71 -15.22 -6.74
CA ASP A 586 19.88 -14.61 -5.41
C ASP A 586 18.92 -15.21 -4.37
N CYS A 587 18.47 -16.46 -4.55
CA CYS A 587 17.71 -17.16 -3.52
C CYS A 587 18.59 -17.38 -2.27
N PRO A 588 18.14 -16.95 -1.07
CA PRO A 588 18.84 -17.31 0.16
C PRO A 588 18.67 -18.80 0.47
N THR A 589 19.49 -19.32 1.39
CA THR A 589 19.41 -20.73 1.85
C THR A 589 18.09 -21.07 2.52
N SER A 590 17.36 -20.07 3.01
CA SER A 590 16.02 -20.19 3.61
C SER A 590 14.89 -20.36 2.60
N VAL A 591 15.18 -20.35 1.29
CA VAL A 591 14.20 -20.49 0.21
C VAL A 591 14.60 -21.67 -0.67
N LEU A 592 13.68 -22.63 -0.83
CA LEU A 592 13.85 -23.80 -1.68
C LEU A 592 13.13 -23.59 -3.03
N PRO A 593 13.84 -23.37 -4.14
CA PRO A 593 13.22 -23.35 -5.47
C PRO A 593 12.82 -24.78 -5.90
N LEU A 594 11.60 -24.96 -6.40
CA LEU A 594 11.09 -26.25 -6.87
C LEU A 594 11.11 -26.37 -8.38
N HIS A 595 11.50 -27.56 -8.85
CA HIS A 595 11.70 -27.87 -10.26
C HIS A 595 11.14 -29.25 -10.61
N PRO A 596 10.53 -29.41 -11.79
CA PRO A 596 10.12 -30.72 -12.29
C PRO A 596 11.31 -31.62 -12.62
#